data_AF-A0A9D9PSD0-F1
#
_entry.id   AF-A0A9D9PSD0-F1
#
_cell.length_a   1.000
_cell.length_b   1.000
_cell.length_c   1.000
_cell.angle_alpha   90.00
_cell.angle_beta   90.00
_cell.angle_gamma   90.00
#
_symmetry.space_group_name_H-M   'P 1'
#
loop_
_entity.id
_entity.type
_entity.pdbx_description
1 polymer ?
#
loop_
_entity_poly.entity_id
_entity_poly.type
_entity_poly.pdbx_seq_one_letter_code
_entity_poly.pdbx_strand_id
1 'polypeptide(L)'
;MLRTEQAVIVEGKYDKIKLESIIDATIIVTNGYGIFKDKEKLELIRFYAKHKGIIILTDPDGAGFKIRGYLKGSVPEGKITNVYIPDV
;
A
#
# COMPACT_ATOMS: atom_id res chain seq x y z
N MET A 1 12.39 14.79 -6.64
CA MET A 1 11.56 13.85 -5.85
C MET A 1 10.15 13.89 -6.42
N LEU A 2 9.55 12.73 -6.70
CA LEU A 2 8.15 12.66 -7.16
C LEU A 2 7.22 12.91 -5.98
N ARG A 3 6.12 13.63 -6.16
CA ARG A 3 5.23 13.99 -5.05
C ARG A 3 3.82 13.47 -5.29
N THR A 4 3.22 12.89 -4.26
CA THR A 4 1.82 12.45 -4.30
C THR A 4 1.18 12.62 -2.94
N GLU A 5 -0.08 13.02 -2.93
CA GLU A 5 -0.88 13.07 -1.70
C GLU A 5 -1.45 11.69 -1.31
N GLN A 6 -1.41 10.71 -2.23
CA GLN A 6 -1.86 9.35 -1.96
C GLN A 6 -0.85 8.62 -1.07
N ALA A 7 -1.35 7.86 -0.09
CA ALA A 7 -0.48 6.99 0.69
C ALA A 7 -0.08 5.76 -0.14
N VAL A 8 1.21 5.41 -0.13
CA VAL A 8 1.73 4.23 -0.82
C VAL A 8 1.83 3.08 0.16
N ILE A 9 1.15 1.97 -0.14
CA ILE A 9 1.12 0.77 0.67
C ILE A 9 2.10 -0.24 0.07
N VAL A 10 3.05 -0.71 0.88
CA VAL A 10 4.10 -1.66 0.49
C VAL A 10 4.20 -2.83 1.46
N GLU A 11 4.83 -3.93 1.04
CA GLU A 11 4.91 -5.15 1.84
C GLU A 11 5.93 -5.09 2.98
N GLY A 12 7.14 -4.67 2.63
CA GLY A 12 8.31 -4.75 3.51
C GLY A 12 8.94 -3.40 3.82
N LYS A 13 9.78 -3.41 4.85
CA LYS A 13 10.58 -2.24 5.23
C LYS A 13 11.56 -1.81 4.14
N TYR A 14 12.06 -2.75 3.34
CA TYR A 14 13.03 -2.45 2.29
C TYR A 14 12.40 -1.71 1.11
N ASP A 15 11.14 -2.02 0.78
CA ASP A 15 10.36 -1.27 -0.22
C ASP A 15 10.19 0.17 0.21
N LYS A 16 9.83 0.38 1.49
CA LYS A 16 9.73 1.71 2.09
C LYS A 16 11.03 2.48 1.95
N ILE A 17 12.16 1.92 2.39
CA ILE A 17 13.47 2.58 2.31
C ILE A 17 13.81 2.98 0.86
N LYS A 18 13.55 2.08 -0.10
CA LYS A 18 13.78 2.36 -1.51
C LYS A 18 12.90 3.50 -2.03
N LEU A 19 11.61 3.48 -1.70
CA LEU A 19 10.66 4.51 -2.12
C LEU A 19 10.91 5.87 -1.46
N GLU A 20 11.28 5.91 -0.17
CA GLU A 20 11.60 7.15 0.55
C GLU A 20 12.70 7.97 -0.14
N SER A 21 13.59 7.31 -0.89
CA SER A 21 14.63 7.98 -1.69
C SER A 21 14.13 8.60 -3.00
N ILE A 22 12.90 8.29 -3.43
CA ILE A 22 12.35 8.62 -4.75
C ILE A 22 11.10 9.51 -4.63
N ILE A 23 10.26 9.26 -3.61
CA ILE A 23 8.95 9.89 -3.46
C ILE A 23 8.81 10.69 -2.16
N ASP A 24 8.11 11.82 -2.24
CA ASP A 24 7.57 12.59 -1.12
C ASP A 24 6.10 12.20 -0.92
N ALA A 25 5.86 11.18 -0.09
CA ALA A 25 4.53 10.66 0.23
C ALA A 25 4.54 9.86 1.53
N THR A 26 3.36 9.70 2.15
CA THR A 26 3.20 8.75 3.25
C THR A 26 3.36 7.32 2.72
N ILE A 27 4.32 6.56 3.27
CA ILE A 27 4.50 5.14 2.97
C ILE A 27 4.09 4.28 4.17
N ILE A 28 3.15 3.37 3.96
CA ILE A 28 2.61 2.45 4.97
C ILE A 28 3.08 1.03 4.65
N VAL A 29 3.73 0.38 5.61
CA VAL A 29 4.26 -0.99 5.46
C VAL A 29 3.29 -1.99 6.08
N THR A 30 2.88 -3.01 5.32
CA THR A 30 1.95 -4.07 5.79
C THR A 30 2.61 -5.07 6.74
N ASN A 31 3.95 -5.19 6.69
CA ASN A 31 4.73 -6.23 7.35
C ASN A 31 4.29 -7.63 6.89
N GLY A 32 4.18 -7.80 5.57
CA GLY A 32 3.64 -9.01 4.96
C GLY A 32 2.22 -9.30 5.45
N TYR A 33 1.99 -10.50 5.99
CA TYR A 33 0.69 -10.92 6.54
C TYR A 33 0.34 -10.29 7.89
N GLY A 34 1.24 -9.49 8.50
CA GLY A 34 0.94 -8.75 9.72
C GLY A 34 -0.31 -7.88 9.60
N ILE A 35 -0.56 -7.31 8.41
CA ILE A 35 -1.73 -6.48 8.12
C ILE A 35 -3.06 -7.20 8.33
N PHE A 36 -3.12 -8.52 8.26
CA PHE A 36 -4.37 -9.27 8.44
C PHE A 36 -4.94 -9.18 9.86
N LYS A 37 -4.11 -8.82 10.83
CA LYS A 37 -4.48 -8.71 12.24
C LYS A 37 -4.33 -7.29 12.78
N ASP A 38 -3.77 -6.38 11.99
CA ASP A 38 -3.45 -5.01 12.40
C ASP A 38 -4.61 -4.06 12.07
N LYS A 39 -5.54 -3.95 13.03
CA LYS A 39 -6.74 -3.12 12.89
C LYS A 39 -6.40 -1.63 12.78
N GLU A 40 -5.45 -1.15 13.58
CA GLU A 40 -5.08 0.28 13.59
C GLU A 40 -4.49 0.70 12.24
N LYS A 41 -3.60 -0.12 11.67
CA LYS A 41 -3.05 0.14 10.35
C LYS A 41 -4.11 0.07 9.27
N LEU A 42 -5.07 -0.85 9.36
CA LEU A 42 -6.20 -0.89 8.43
C LEU A 42 -7.08 0.36 8.51
N GLU A 43 -7.39 0.87 9.70
CA GLU A 43 -8.13 2.13 9.82
C GLU A 43 -7.35 3.31 9.20
N LEU A 44 -6.02 3.35 9.39
CA LEU A 44 -5.18 4.35 8.75
C LEU A 44 -5.26 4.26 7.22
N ILE A 45 -5.19 3.05 6.67
CA ILE A 45 -5.31 2.82 5.21
C ILE A 45 -6.68 3.28 4.70
N ARG A 46 -7.77 2.95 5.42
CA ARG A 46 -9.13 3.40 5.07
C ARG A 46 -9.26 4.91 5.12
N PHE A 47 -8.68 5.54 6.14
CA PHE A 47 -8.64 7.00 6.26
C PHE A 47 -7.99 7.63 5.03
N TYR A 48 -6.80 7.17 4.63
CA TYR A 48 -6.15 7.67 3.43
C TYR A 48 -6.97 7.39 2.18
N ALA A 49 -7.48 6.17 2.01
CA ALA A 49 -8.27 5.79 0.84
C ALA A 49 -9.48 6.70 0.65
N LYS A 50 -10.17 7.06 1.73
CA LYS A 50 -11.34 7.95 1.70
C LYS A 50 -10.98 9.41 1.36
N HIS A 51 -9.89 9.95 1.91
CA HIS A 51 -9.61 11.38 1.84
C HIS A 51 -8.66 11.77 0.70
N LYS A 52 -7.63 10.97 0.44
CA LYS A 52 -6.56 11.28 -0.52
C LYS A 52 -6.38 10.21 -1.60
N GLY A 53 -6.74 8.97 -1.28
CA GLY A 53 -6.49 7.77 -2.06
C GLY A 53 -5.27 6.99 -1.55
N ILE A 54 -5.22 5.72 -1.95
CA ILE A 54 -4.08 4.84 -1.68
C ILE A 54 -3.54 4.24 -2.98
N ILE A 55 -2.23 4.04 -3.02
CA ILE A 55 -1.52 3.29 -4.07
C ILE A 55 -1.08 1.97 -3.45
N ILE A 56 -1.53 0.83 -4.00
CA ILE A 56 -1.08 -0.48 -3.55
C ILE A 56 0.05 -0.94 -4.48
N LEU A 57 1.26 -1.05 -3.94
CA LEU A 57 2.47 -1.53 -4.60
C LEU A 57 3.02 -2.74 -3.83
N THR A 58 2.53 -3.91 -4.23
CA THR A 58 2.96 -5.23 -3.73
C THR A 58 3.73 -5.95 -4.81
N ASP A 59 4.55 -6.94 -4.42
CA ASP A 59 5.31 -7.75 -5.35
C ASP A 59 4.38 -8.59 -6.25
N PRO A 60 4.81 -8.92 -7.49
CA PRO A 60 4.05 -9.73 -8.43
C PRO A 60 4.16 -11.23 -8.08
N ASP A 61 4.00 -11.58 -6.81
CA ASP A 61 4.08 -12.95 -6.31
C ASP A 61 2.82 -13.37 -5.55
N GLY A 62 2.77 -14.65 -5.15
CA GLY A 62 1.62 -15.20 -4.44
C GLY A 62 1.30 -14.52 -3.10
N ALA A 63 2.29 -13.96 -2.41
CA ALA A 63 2.08 -13.25 -1.14
C ALA A 63 1.53 -11.85 -1.40
N GLY A 64 2.14 -11.12 -2.33
CA GLY A 64 1.71 -9.78 -2.74
C GLY A 64 0.30 -9.77 -3.30
N PHE A 65 -0.09 -10.76 -4.11
CA PHE A 65 -1.48 -10.89 -4.58
C PHE A 65 -2.48 -11.09 -3.44
N LYS A 66 -2.13 -11.89 -2.41
CA LYS A 66 -3.00 -12.08 -1.24
C LYS A 66 -3.14 -10.81 -0.42
N ILE A 67 -2.03 -10.11 -0.17
CA ILE A 67 -2.03 -8.84 0.57
C ILE A 67 -2.85 -7.79 -0.17
N ARG A 68 -2.63 -7.63 -1.48
CA ARG A 68 -3.40 -6.73 -2.35
C ARG A 68 -4.88 -7.06 -2.32
N GLY A 69 -5.25 -8.34 -2.47
CA GLY A 69 -6.64 -8.79 -2.41
C GLY A 69 -7.30 -8.46 -1.08
N TYR A 70 -6.61 -8.71 0.03
CA TYR A 70 -7.09 -8.39 1.37
C TYR A 70 -7.30 -6.88 1.57
N LEU A 71 -6.34 -6.04 1.15
CA LEU A 71 -6.45 -4.59 1.25
C LEU A 71 -7.62 -4.05 0.42
N LYS A 72 -7.79 -4.53 -0.81
CA LYS A 72 -8.93 -4.15 -1.67
C LYS A 72 -10.28 -4.52 -1.02
N GLY A 73 -10.38 -5.71 -0.43
CA GLY A 73 -11.59 -6.14 0.27
C GLY A 73 -11.83 -5.42 1.60
N SER A 74 -10.76 -4.91 2.22
CA SER A 74 -10.82 -4.24 3.52
C SER A 74 -11.10 -2.74 3.44
N VAL A 75 -11.09 -2.15 2.25
CA VAL A 75 -11.37 -0.73 2.01
C VAL A 75 -12.71 -0.63 1.27
N PRO A 76 -13.84 -0.43 1.99
CA PRO A 76 -15.17 -0.43 1.39
C PRO A 76 -15.45 0.81 0.53
N GLU A 77 -14.82 1.93 0.85
CA GLU A 77 -14.97 3.21 0.17
C GLU A 77 -13.60 3.89 0.00
N GLY A 78 -13.44 4.64 -1.08
CA GLY A 78 -12.24 5.43 -1.34
C GLY A 78 -11.57 5.12 -2.67
N LYS A 79 -10.50 5.85 -2.96
CA LYS A 79 -9.73 5.71 -4.21
C LYS A 79 -8.59 4.72 -3.98
N ILE A 80 -8.58 3.65 -4.77
CA ILE A 80 -7.51 2.64 -4.77
C ILE A 80 -6.88 2.59 -6.15
N THR A 81 -5.60 2.96 -6.22
CA THR A 81 -4.76 2.79 -7.40
C THR A 81 -3.95 1.52 -7.24
N ASN A 82 -4.10 0.55 -8.15
CA ASN A 82 -3.28 -0.66 -8.15
C ASN A 82 -2.11 -0.45 -9.11
N VAL A 83 -0.89 -0.47 -8.58
CA VAL A 83 0.34 -0.41 -9.38
C VAL A 83 0.97 -1.80 -9.39
N TYR A 84 1.41 -2.21 -10.58
CA TYR A 84 2.06 -3.49 -10.83
C TYR A 84 3.46 -3.22 -11.36
N ILE A 85 4.41 -4.06 -10.97
CA ILE A 85 5.74 -4.06 -11.56
C ILE A 85 5.58 -4.65 -12.97
N PRO A 86 6.04 -3.98 -14.04
CA PRO A 86 5.95 -4.51 -15.39
C PRO A 86 6.67 -5.85 -15.51
N ASP A 87 6.11 -6.74 -16.31
CA ASP A 87 6.85 -7.90 -16.81
C ASP A 87 7.99 -7.40 -17.70
N VAL A 88 9.17 -8.03 -17.59
CA VAL A 88 10.37 -7.70 -18.39
C VAL A 88 10.22 -8.24 -19.81
#